data_AF-A0A969JZD0-F1
#
_entry.id   AF-A0A969JZD0-F1
#
_cell.length_a   1.000
_cell.length_b   1.000
_cell.length_c   1.000
_cell.angle_alpha   90.00
_cell.angle_beta   90.00
_cell.angle_gamma   90.00
#
_symmetry.space_group_name_H-M   'P 1'
#
loop_
_entity.id
_entity.type
_entity.pdbx_description
1 polymer ?
#
loop_
_entity_poly.entity_id
_entity_poly.type
_entity_poly.pdbx_seq_one_letter_code
_entity_poly.pdbx_strand_id
1 'polypeptide(L)'
;MEQNPAEAITNNVIGTRNLLQVATEFEVNHFVMVSTDKAVNPTSIMGASKRAAELLVHQSAEKSGRPYVAVRFGNVLGSRGSVILTFKKQIAAGGPITITHPEMTRFFMTIPEATQLVLQAAVLGTGGEVFVLDMGQPVKIMDLAQDLVELSGLKPGQDIEIVVTGSRPGEKLFEELFIEGESYARTRHDKIFVAENASRFVPPDLDDMIHVLETAASQSDATAIIRGLKSLIPEYTPLSSDTAVSPFTPLTN
;
A
#
# COMPACT_ATOMS: atom_id res chain seq x y z
N MET A 1 9.32 -8.10 -4.05
CA MET A 1 9.24 -6.98 -5.02
C MET A 1 10.50 -6.15 -4.97
N GLU A 2 11.01 -5.77 -3.79
CA GLU A 2 12.33 -5.11 -3.71
C GLU A 2 13.48 -5.85 -4.41
N GLN A 3 13.49 -7.19 -4.34
CA GLN A 3 14.48 -8.03 -5.04
C GLN A 3 14.20 -8.23 -6.54
N ASN A 4 12.99 -7.90 -6.99
CA ASN A 4 12.48 -8.14 -8.35
C ASN A 4 11.76 -6.87 -8.83
N PRO A 5 12.48 -5.75 -8.99
CA PRO A 5 11.89 -4.45 -9.32
C PRO A 5 11.26 -4.43 -10.71
N ALA A 6 11.86 -5.13 -11.68
CA ALA A 6 11.34 -5.20 -13.04
C ALA A 6 9.93 -5.83 -13.06
N GLU A 7 9.73 -6.91 -12.33
CA GLU A 7 8.46 -7.61 -12.17
C GLU A 7 7.44 -6.74 -11.42
N ALA A 8 7.89 -5.95 -10.43
CA ALA A 8 7.01 -5.01 -9.74
C ALA A 8 6.49 -3.93 -10.71
N ILE A 9 7.33 -3.39 -11.57
CA ILE A 9 6.93 -2.40 -12.58
C ILE A 9 6.02 -3.03 -13.64
N THR A 10 6.42 -4.15 -14.24
CA THR A 10 5.62 -4.78 -15.31
C THR A 10 4.26 -5.25 -14.80
N ASN A 11 4.18 -5.80 -13.60
CA ASN A 11 2.93 -6.28 -13.04
C ASN A 11 2.03 -5.16 -12.51
N ASN A 12 2.57 -4.25 -11.68
CA ASN A 12 1.73 -3.28 -10.98
C ASN A 12 1.48 -2.03 -11.82
N VAL A 13 2.46 -1.55 -12.57
CA VAL A 13 2.35 -0.31 -13.36
C VAL A 13 1.84 -0.62 -14.76
N ILE A 14 2.58 -1.45 -15.51
CA ILE A 14 2.25 -1.74 -16.91
C ILE A 14 0.98 -2.58 -17.01
N GLY A 15 0.80 -3.56 -16.12
CA GLY A 15 -0.45 -4.32 -16.00
C GLY A 15 -1.67 -3.41 -15.77
N THR A 16 -1.54 -2.41 -14.89
CA THR A 16 -2.61 -1.43 -14.67
C THR A 16 -2.86 -0.57 -15.91
N ARG A 17 -1.81 -0.05 -16.56
CA ARG A 17 -1.93 0.73 -17.80
C ARG A 17 -2.69 -0.04 -18.88
N ASN A 18 -2.35 -1.32 -19.08
CA ASN A 18 -3.01 -2.18 -20.06
C ASN A 18 -4.50 -2.37 -19.75
N LEU A 19 -4.86 -2.63 -18.49
CA LEU A 19 -6.25 -2.76 -18.08
C LEU A 19 -7.04 -1.46 -18.27
N LEU A 20 -6.46 -0.31 -17.93
CA LEU A 20 -7.07 0.99 -18.10
C LEU A 20 -7.28 1.36 -19.57
N GLN A 21 -6.30 1.05 -20.43
CA GLN A 21 -6.41 1.26 -21.87
C GLN A 21 -7.59 0.48 -22.45
N VAL A 22 -7.66 -0.82 -22.17
CA VAL A 22 -8.77 -1.67 -22.65
C VAL A 22 -10.09 -1.23 -22.03
N ALA A 23 -10.13 -0.90 -20.73
CA ALA A 23 -11.34 -0.42 -20.08
C ALA A 23 -11.88 0.87 -20.73
N THR A 24 -10.97 1.78 -21.12
CA THR A 24 -11.32 3.03 -21.80
C THR A 24 -11.80 2.76 -23.23
N GLU A 25 -11.07 1.93 -23.99
CA GLU A 25 -11.41 1.56 -25.38
C GLU A 25 -12.81 0.91 -25.47
N PHE A 26 -13.13 0.02 -24.53
CA PHE A 26 -14.41 -0.67 -24.48
C PHE A 26 -15.46 0.04 -23.65
N GLU A 27 -15.23 1.30 -23.27
CA GLU A 27 -16.23 2.10 -22.59
C GLU A 27 -16.78 1.40 -21.33
N VAL A 28 -15.88 0.90 -20.47
CA VAL A 28 -16.26 0.33 -19.17
C VAL A 28 -16.80 1.43 -18.28
N ASN A 29 -17.97 1.20 -17.67
CA ASN A 29 -18.66 2.23 -16.89
C ASN A 29 -17.94 2.62 -15.60
N HIS A 30 -17.35 1.65 -14.88
CA HIS A 30 -16.69 1.88 -13.60
C HIS A 30 -15.41 1.05 -13.53
N PHE A 31 -14.34 1.66 -13.03
CA PHE A 31 -13.07 0.98 -12.79
C PHE A 31 -12.63 1.25 -11.35
N VAL A 32 -12.31 0.20 -10.60
CA VAL A 32 -11.89 0.33 -9.20
C VAL A 32 -10.54 -0.35 -9.04
N MET A 33 -9.52 0.45 -8.78
CA MET A 33 -8.22 -0.06 -8.41
C MET A 33 -8.12 -0.24 -6.90
N VAL A 34 -7.82 -1.47 -6.46
CA VAL A 34 -7.38 -1.70 -5.08
C VAL A 34 -5.96 -1.18 -4.93
N SER A 35 -5.78 -0.19 -4.05
CA SER A 35 -4.48 0.34 -3.64
C SER A 35 -4.14 -0.09 -2.21
N THR A 36 -3.15 0.55 -1.58
CA THR A 36 -2.63 0.19 -0.26
C THR A 36 -2.13 1.43 0.46
N ASP A 37 -2.19 1.41 1.78
CA ASP A 37 -1.47 2.34 2.65
C ASP A 37 0.01 2.54 2.26
N LYS A 38 0.69 1.51 1.75
CA LYS A 38 2.10 1.58 1.32
C LYS A 38 2.35 2.49 0.11
N ALA A 39 1.29 2.92 -0.60
CA ALA A 39 1.38 3.93 -1.65
C ALA A 39 1.49 5.36 -1.09
N VAL A 40 1.21 5.54 0.21
CA VAL A 40 1.36 6.80 0.97
C VAL A 40 2.83 6.93 1.40
N ASN A 41 3.50 8.01 1.00
CA ASN A 41 4.92 8.27 1.29
C ASN A 41 5.80 7.03 1.08
N PRO A 42 5.78 6.41 -0.12
CA PRO A 42 6.27 5.05 -0.29
C PRO A 42 7.76 4.97 0.06
N THR A 43 8.15 3.86 0.70
CA THR A 43 9.55 3.54 1.03
C THR A 43 10.04 2.28 0.34
N SER A 44 9.14 1.61 -0.39
CA SER A 44 9.36 0.35 -1.09
C SER A 44 9.02 0.50 -2.58
N ILE A 45 9.66 -0.29 -3.44
CA ILE A 45 9.31 -0.41 -4.85
C ILE A 45 7.85 -0.83 -5.02
N MET A 46 7.35 -1.72 -4.15
CA MET A 46 5.94 -2.11 -4.17
C MET A 46 5.02 -0.90 -3.96
N GLY A 47 5.24 -0.14 -2.88
CA GLY A 47 4.46 1.06 -2.58
C GLY A 47 4.52 2.09 -3.70
N ALA A 48 5.71 2.38 -4.20
CA ALA A 48 5.92 3.32 -5.30
C ALA A 48 5.23 2.86 -6.59
N SER A 49 5.33 1.58 -6.95
CA SER A 49 4.64 1.04 -8.13
C SER A 49 3.11 1.14 -8.02
N LYS A 50 2.56 1.00 -6.81
CA LYS A 50 1.11 1.20 -6.55
C LYS A 50 0.72 2.66 -6.64
N ARG A 51 1.56 3.59 -6.15
CA ARG A 51 1.35 5.03 -6.32
C ARG A 51 1.38 5.45 -7.78
N ALA A 52 2.32 4.94 -8.59
CA ALA A 52 2.35 5.16 -10.04
C ALA A 52 1.06 4.66 -10.72
N ALA A 53 0.54 3.50 -10.28
CA ALA A 53 -0.72 2.98 -10.78
C ALA A 53 -1.93 3.87 -10.42
N GLU A 54 -1.93 4.53 -9.26
CA GLU A 54 -2.97 5.52 -8.92
C GLU A 54 -2.96 6.71 -9.89
N LEU A 55 -1.78 7.22 -10.25
CA LEU A 55 -1.65 8.32 -11.22
C LEU A 55 -2.22 7.95 -12.60
N LEU A 56 -2.00 6.70 -13.04
CA LEU A 56 -2.58 6.18 -14.29
C LEU A 56 -4.11 6.11 -14.23
N VAL A 57 -4.67 5.70 -13.09
CA VAL A 57 -6.13 5.67 -12.87
C VAL A 57 -6.72 7.07 -12.97
N HIS A 58 -6.09 8.06 -12.33
CA HIS A 58 -6.51 9.47 -12.43
C HIS A 58 -6.49 9.98 -13.87
N GLN A 59 -5.38 9.79 -14.58
CA GLN A 59 -5.25 10.24 -15.97
C GLN A 59 -6.31 9.58 -16.87
N SER A 60 -6.61 8.30 -16.64
CA SER A 60 -7.64 7.57 -17.39
C SER A 60 -9.05 8.03 -17.03
N ALA A 61 -9.31 8.40 -15.78
CA ALA A 61 -10.58 8.99 -15.36
C ALA A 61 -10.83 10.33 -16.06
N GLU A 62 -9.81 11.19 -16.14
CA GLU A 62 -9.88 12.48 -16.83
C GLU A 62 -10.13 12.29 -18.34
N LYS A 63 -9.38 11.38 -18.99
CA LYS A 63 -9.53 11.07 -20.42
C LYS A 63 -10.90 10.48 -20.77
N SER A 64 -11.43 9.61 -19.90
CA SER A 64 -12.69 8.89 -20.16
C SER A 64 -13.95 9.64 -19.67
N GLY A 65 -13.81 10.55 -18.70
CA GLY A 65 -14.93 11.16 -17.99
C GLY A 65 -15.74 10.16 -17.16
N ARG A 66 -15.13 9.03 -16.75
CA ARG A 66 -15.83 7.94 -16.06
C ARG A 66 -15.34 7.73 -14.62
N PRO A 67 -16.15 7.07 -13.76
CA PRO A 67 -15.81 6.67 -12.40
C PRO A 67 -14.64 5.67 -12.30
N TYR A 68 -13.43 6.13 -12.59
CA TYR A 68 -12.20 5.37 -12.46
C TYR A 68 -11.52 5.85 -11.18
N VAL A 69 -11.48 4.98 -10.17
CA VAL A 69 -11.12 5.36 -8.80
C VAL A 69 -10.11 4.39 -8.22
N ALA A 70 -9.35 4.87 -7.24
CA ALA A 70 -8.47 4.04 -6.43
C ALA A 70 -8.91 4.03 -4.97
N VAL A 71 -8.75 2.90 -4.28
CA VAL A 71 -9.12 2.77 -2.86
C VAL A 71 -7.93 2.29 -2.06
N ARG A 72 -7.41 3.12 -1.16
CA ARG A 72 -6.32 2.81 -0.22
C ARG A 72 -6.88 2.25 1.08
N PHE A 73 -6.29 1.17 1.56
CA PHE A 73 -6.51 0.63 2.89
C PHE A 73 -5.29 -0.17 3.36
N GLY A 74 -5.26 -0.46 4.66
CA GLY A 74 -4.17 -1.17 5.29
C GLY A 74 -4.24 -2.68 5.16
N ASN A 75 -3.71 -3.40 6.14
CA ASN A 75 -3.65 -4.85 6.09
C ASN A 75 -5.05 -5.45 6.28
N VAL A 76 -5.26 -6.61 5.66
CA VAL A 76 -6.48 -7.39 5.80
C VAL A 76 -6.19 -8.65 6.60
N LEU A 77 -7.00 -8.88 7.64
CA LEU A 77 -6.86 -10.03 8.53
C LEU A 77 -7.02 -11.34 7.77
N GLY A 78 -6.07 -12.27 7.95
CA GLY A 78 -6.12 -13.60 7.34
C GLY A 78 -5.91 -13.64 5.83
N SER A 79 -5.44 -12.55 5.21
CA SER A 79 -5.09 -12.55 3.79
C SER A 79 -3.91 -13.49 3.49
N ARG A 80 -3.81 -13.96 2.24
CA ARG A 80 -2.69 -14.83 1.80
C ARG A 80 -1.36 -14.11 2.02
N GLY A 81 -0.42 -14.79 2.68
CA GLY A 81 0.90 -14.22 3.01
C GLY A 81 0.89 -13.20 4.15
N SER A 82 -0.24 -13.00 4.85
CA SER A 82 -0.30 -12.14 6.02
C SER A 82 0.54 -12.68 7.18
N VAL A 83 1.00 -11.74 8.02
CA VAL A 83 1.76 -12.03 9.24
C VAL A 83 1.03 -13.00 10.17
N ILE A 84 -0.30 -12.92 10.26
CA ILE A 84 -1.12 -13.80 11.11
C ILE A 84 -1.02 -15.26 10.67
N LEU A 85 -1.05 -15.54 9.37
CA LEU A 85 -0.88 -16.91 8.86
C LEU A 85 0.53 -17.42 9.10
N THR A 86 1.53 -16.54 9.01
CA THR A 86 2.92 -16.87 9.36
C THR A 86 3.06 -17.23 10.83
N PHE A 87 2.51 -16.41 11.74
CA PHE A 87 2.54 -16.67 13.18
C PHE A 87 1.83 -17.98 13.54
N LYS A 88 0.65 -18.25 12.96
CA LYS A 88 -0.05 -19.52 13.16
C LYS A 88 0.78 -20.73 12.72
N LYS A 89 1.51 -20.62 11.60
CA LYS A 89 2.42 -21.68 11.14
C LYS A 89 3.62 -21.86 12.08
N GLN A 90 4.19 -20.76 12.56
CA GLN A 90 5.31 -20.80 13.51
C GLN A 90 4.88 -21.41 14.84
N ILE A 91 3.73 -21.02 15.40
CA ILE A 91 3.15 -21.60 16.61
C ILE A 91 2.91 -23.10 16.43
N ALA A 92 2.28 -23.52 15.32
CA ALA A 92 2.04 -24.93 15.02
C ALA A 92 3.32 -25.75 14.87
N ALA A 93 4.44 -25.11 14.51
CA ALA A 93 5.77 -25.73 14.41
C ALA A 93 6.56 -25.72 15.73
N GLY A 94 6.01 -25.15 16.81
CA GLY A 94 6.68 -25.04 18.11
C GLY A 94 7.50 -23.76 18.31
N GLY A 95 7.38 -22.78 17.41
CA GLY A 95 8.09 -21.51 17.48
C GLY A 95 9.55 -21.56 16.98
N PRO A 96 10.31 -20.46 17.15
CA PRO A 96 9.85 -19.16 17.65
C PRO A 96 8.95 -18.43 16.64
N ILE A 97 8.15 -17.48 17.13
CA ILE A 97 7.55 -16.45 16.27
C ILE A 97 8.62 -15.42 15.94
N THR A 98 8.64 -14.94 14.70
CA THR A 98 9.57 -13.89 14.26
C THR A 98 8.84 -12.59 14.00
N ILE A 99 9.21 -11.53 14.70
CA ILE A 99 8.71 -10.17 14.45
C ILE A 99 9.81 -9.28 13.89
N THR A 100 9.43 -8.29 13.10
CA THR A 100 10.39 -7.33 12.54
C THR A 100 10.96 -6.40 13.61
N HIS A 101 10.09 -5.78 14.40
CA HIS A 101 10.46 -4.80 15.42
C HIS A 101 9.38 -4.73 16.51
N PRO A 102 9.73 -4.57 17.80
CA PRO A 102 8.76 -4.53 18.90
C PRO A 102 7.70 -3.42 18.76
N GLU A 103 8.13 -2.23 18.31
CA GLU A 103 7.24 -1.07 18.15
C GLU A 103 6.51 -1.04 16.80
N MET A 104 6.67 -2.04 15.92
CA MET A 104 6.00 -2.03 14.63
C MET A 104 4.47 -2.10 14.81
N THR A 105 3.74 -1.22 14.14
CA THR A 105 2.28 -1.25 14.11
C THR A 105 1.73 -1.38 12.70
N ARG A 106 0.55 -2.00 12.56
CA ARG A 106 -0.19 -2.05 11.30
C ARG A 106 -1.68 -1.80 11.52
N PHE A 107 -2.30 -1.18 10.53
CA PHE A 107 -3.75 -1.07 10.43
C PHE A 107 -4.35 -2.39 9.95
N PHE A 108 -5.45 -2.82 10.56
CA PHE A 108 -6.12 -4.06 10.19
C PHE A 108 -7.62 -3.85 10.00
N MET A 109 -8.16 -4.58 9.04
CA MET A 109 -9.60 -4.71 8.80
C MET A 109 -9.90 -6.13 8.36
N THR A 110 -11.14 -6.60 8.56
CA THR A 110 -11.55 -7.92 8.06
C THR A 110 -11.78 -7.91 6.55
N ILE A 111 -11.72 -9.08 5.90
CA ILE A 111 -12.01 -9.21 4.46
C ILE A 111 -13.43 -8.70 4.11
N PRO A 112 -14.51 -9.08 4.83
CA PRO A 112 -15.86 -8.60 4.52
C PRO A 112 -16.00 -7.07 4.63
N GLU A 113 -15.41 -6.46 5.66
CA GLU A 113 -15.43 -5.01 5.83
C GLU A 113 -14.69 -4.30 4.68
N ALA A 114 -13.47 -4.74 4.34
CA ALA A 114 -12.68 -4.11 3.28
C ALA A 114 -13.39 -4.22 1.92
N THR A 115 -13.90 -5.41 1.59
CA THR A 115 -14.61 -5.62 0.32
C THR A 115 -15.91 -4.82 0.24
N GLN A 116 -16.68 -4.75 1.32
CA GLN A 116 -17.90 -3.93 1.36
C GLN A 116 -17.58 -2.44 1.16
N LEU A 117 -16.57 -1.92 1.86
CA LEU A 117 -16.19 -0.51 1.74
C LEU A 117 -15.62 -0.17 0.36
N VAL A 118 -14.86 -1.08 -0.27
CA VAL A 118 -14.38 -0.90 -1.65
C VAL A 118 -15.56 -0.80 -2.63
N LEU A 119 -16.58 -1.66 -2.48
CA LEU A 119 -17.79 -1.59 -3.31
C LEU A 119 -18.59 -0.30 -3.06
N GLN A 120 -18.65 0.18 -1.81
CA GLN A 120 -19.28 1.47 -1.51
C GLN A 120 -18.50 2.63 -2.14
N ALA A 121 -17.17 2.63 -2.06
CA ALA A 121 -16.31 3.63 -2.71
C ALA A 121 -16.52 3.67 -4.23
N ALA A 122 -16.69 2.50 -4.87
CA ALA A 122 -16.99 2.41 -6.30
C ALA A 122 -18.27 3.16 -6.71
N VAL A 123 -19.30 3.15 -5.84
CA VAL A 123 -20.58 3.83 -6.07
C VAL A 123 -20.54 5.30 -5.68
N LEU A 124 -19.57 5.71 -4.87
CA LEU A 124 -19.34 7.11 -4.49
C LEU A 124 -18.54 7.88 -5.54
N GLY A 125 -17.67 7.19 -6.27
CA GLY A 125 -16.80 7.77 -7.28
C GLY A 125 -17.57 8.43 -8.41
N THR A 126 -17.14 9.64 -8.78
CA THR A 126 -17.62 10.38 -9.94
C THR A 126 -16.56 10.46 -11.04
N GLY A 127 -15.30 10.18 -10.72
CA GLY A 127 -14.18 10.10 -11.64
C GLY A 127 -12.90 10.66 -11.03
N GLY A 128 -11.85 9.84 -10.96
CA GLY A 128 -10.52 10.29 -10.58
C GLY A 128 -10.35 10.52 -9.08
N GLU A 129 -11.20 9.97 -8.23
CA GLU A 129 -11.00 10.02 -6.79
C GLU A 129 -10.02 8.95 -6.29
N VAL A 130 -9.26 9.31 -5.25
CA VAL A 130 -8.60 8.34 -4.37
C VAL A 130 -9.33 8.32 -3.05
N PHE A 131 -9.95 7.18 -2.75
CA PHE A 131 -10.60 6.94 -1.48
C PHE A 131 -9.62 6.34 -0.48
N VAL A 132 -9.77 6.71 0.80
CA VAL A 132 -9.03 6.14 1.92
C VAL A 132 -10.03 5.58 2.92
N LEU A 133 -9.87 4.31 3.29
CA LEU A 133 -10.74 3.69 4.28
C LEU A 133 -10.30 4.05 5.70
N ASP A 134 -11.28 4.31 6.57
CA ASP A 134 -11.04 4.42 8.01
C ASP A 134 -10.69 3.04 8.58
N MET A 135 -9.44 2.87 8.97
CA MET A 135 -8.92 1.61 9.51
C MET A 135 -8.99 1.54 11.04
N GLY A 136 -9.49 2.58 11.71
CA GLY A 136 -9.45 2.68 13.16
C GLY A 136 -8.02 2.84 13.69
N GLN A 137 -7.74 2.23 14.85
CA GLN A 137 -6.44 2.36 15.52
C GLN A 137 -5.45 1.30 15.02
N PRO A 138 -4.16 1.66 14.86
CA PRO A 138 -3.13 0.70 14.48
C PRO A 138 -2.86 -0.28 15.64
N VAL A 139 -2.52 -1.53 15.29
CA VAL A 139 -2.23 -2.62 16.24
C VAL A 139 -0.74 -2.91 16.25
N LYS A 140 -0.13 -3.04 17.44
CA LYS A 140 1.25 -3.49 17.58
C LYS A 140 1.40 -4.95 17.15
N ILE A 141 2.40 -5.23 16.31
CA ILE A 141 2.68 -6.58 15.83
C ILE A 141 3.18 -7.49 16.95
N MET A 142 3.88 -6.93 17.96
CA MET A 142 4.25 -7.64 19.17
C MET A 142 3.00 -8.14 19.93
N ASP A 143 2.06 -7.25 20.22
CA ASP A 143 0.83 -7.57 20.94
C ASP A 143 0.03 -8.64 20.17
N LEU A 144 -0.11 -8.48 18.85
CA LEU A 144 -0.74 -9.46 17.98
C LEU A 144 -0.07 -10.85 18.04
N ALA A 145 1.27 -10.89 18.12
CA ALA A 145 2.00 -12.16 18.25
C ALA A 145 1.71 -12.83 19.61
N GLN A 146 1.72 -12.06 20.70
CA GLN A 146 1.42 -12.54 22.05
C GLN A 146 -0.03 -13.07 22.13
N ASP A 147 -1.00 -12.30 21.64
CA ASP A 147 -2.41 -12.67 21.61
C ASP A 147 -2.62 -14.00 20.88
N LEU A 148 -1.94 -14.22 19.73
CA LEU A 148 -2.09 -15.46 18.98
C LEU A 148 -1.50 -16.68 19.70
N VAL A 149 -0.44 -16.51 20.48
CA VAL A 149 0.12 -17.58 21.31
C VAL A 149 -0.86 -17.94 22.43
N GLU A 150 -1.40 -16.93 23.13
CA GLU A 150 -2.37 -17.14 24.20
C GLU A 150 -3.67 -17.78 23.71
N LEU A 151 -4.22 -17.29 22.59
CA LEU A 151 -5.39 -17.87 21.94
C LEU A 151 -5.16 -19.31 21.44
N SER A 152 -3.90 -19.75 21.32
CA SER A 152 -3.53 -21.12 20.99
C SER A 152 -3.38 -22.01 22.24
N GLY A 153 -3.66 -21.47 23.44
CA GLY A 153 -3.54 -22.19 24.71
C GLY A 153 -2.10 -22.30 25.23
N LEU A 154 -1.18 -21.48 24.72
CA LEU A 154 0.25 -21.47 25.05
C LEU A 154 0.64 -20.15 25.74
N LYS A 155 1.79 -20.11 26.41
CA LYS A 155 2.31 -18.93 27.11
C LYS A 155 3.44 -18.26 26.32
N PRO A 156 3.29 -16.98 25.92
CA PRO A 156 4.38 -16.22 25.31
C PRO A 156 5.63 -16.19 26.19
N GLY A 157 6.80 -16.42 25.59
CA GLY A 157 8.10 -16.42 26.28
C GLY A 157 8.39 -17.65 27.14
N GLN A 158 7.41 -18.55 27.36
CA GLN A 158 7.61 -19.82 28.04
C GLN A 158 7.45 -21.00 27.07
N ASP A 159 6.30 -21.09 26.39
CA ASP A 159 6.02 -22.17 25.44
C ASP A 159 6.43 -21.79 24.02
N ILE A 160 6.30 -20.50 23.66
CA ILE A 160 6.68 -19.95 22.34
C ILE A 160 7.49 -18.68 22.55
N GLU A 161 8.75 -18.70 22.11
CA GLU A 161 9.61 -17.52 22.08
C GLU A 161 9.21 -16.56 20.94
N ILE A 162 9.36 -15.25 21.17
CA ILE A 162 9.17 -14.21 20.15
C ILE A 162 10.53 -13.54 19.90
N VAL A 163 11.04 -13.70 18.68
CA VAL A 163 12.38 -13.22 18.27
C VAL A 163 12.25 -12.04 17.33
N VAL A 164 13.06 -10.99 17.58
CA VAL A 164 13.17 -9.84 16.69
C VAL A 164 14.20 -10.13 15.59
N THR A 165 13.77 -10.06 14.32
CA THR A 165 14.63 -10.37 13.16
C THR A 165 15.13 -9.14 12.41
N GLY A 166 14.66 -7.94 12.79
CA GLY A 166 15.02 -6.69 12.12
C GLY A 166 14.20 -6.40 10.86
N SER A 167 14.27 -5.15 10.41
CA SER A 167 13.51 -4.62 9.27
C SER A 167 14.03 -5.11 7.93
N ARG A 168 13.09 -5.42 7.04
CA ARG A 168 13.40 -5.76 5.64
C ARG A 168 13.55 -4.46 4.82
N PRO A 169 14.29 -4.48 3.70
CA PRO A 169 14.36 -3.34 2.80
C PRO A 169 12.97 -2.80 2.43
N GLY A 170 12.81 -1.48 2.48
CA GLY A 170 11.58 -0.77 2.19
C GLY A 170 10.46 -0.87 3.24
N GLU A 171 10.64 -1.61 4.33
CA GLU A 171 9.61 -1.83 5.35
C GLU A 171 9.53 -0.68 6.36
N LYS A 172 8.37 -0.03 6.47
CA LYS A 172 8.12 1.00 7.49
C LYS A 172 7.85 0.38 8.87
N LEU A 173 8.25 1.05 9.94
CA LEU A 173 7.79 0.70 11.29
C LEU A 173 6.32 1.05 11.50
N PHE A 174 5.89 2.20 10.95
CA PHE A 174 4.54 2.73 11.05
C PHE A 174 4.03 3.06 9.65
N GLU A 175 2.86 2.52 9.29
CA GLU A 175 2.20 2.88 8.04
C GLU A 175 1.39 4.17 8.25
N GLU A 176 1.17 4.90 7.16
CA GLU A 176 0.43 6.15 7.14
C GLU A 176 -0.80 5.98 6.24
N LEU A 177 -1.90 6.65 6.56
CA LEU A 177 -3.10 6.64 5.73
C LEU A 177 -3.25 7.92 4.89
N PHE A 178 -2.50 8.97 5.21
CA PHE A 178 -2.65 10.30 4.64
C PHE A 178 -1.30 10.82 4.14
N ILE A 179 -1.30 11.42 2.94
CA ILE A 179 -0.15 12.05 2.29
C ILE A 179 -0.14 13.52 2.65
N GLU A 180 1.03 14.05 2.99
CA GLU A 180 1.20 15.48 3.22
C GLU A 180 0.88 16.28 1.94
N GLY A 181 0.05 17.31 2.07
CA GLY A 181 -0.41 18.11 0.93
C GLY A 181 -1.67 17.55 0.25
N GLU A 182 -2.09 16.30 0.49
CA GLU A 182 -3.44 15.86 0.13
C GLU A 182 -4.48 16.44 1.11
N SER A 183 -5.65 16.85 0.60
CA SER A 183 -6.80 17.35 1.37
C SER A 183 -7.85 16.26 1.45
N TYR A 184 -8.24 15.90 2.67
CA TYR A 184 -9.15 14.79 2.93
C TYR A 184 -10.52 15.29 3.40
N ALA A 185 -11.56 14.85 2.71
CA ALA A 185 -12.94 15.08 3.11
C ALA A 185 -13.65 13.76 3.43
N ARG A 186 -14.61 13.80 4.35
CA ARG A 186 -15.52 12.67 4.58
C ARG A 186 -16.50 12.56 3.41
N THR A 187 -16.74 11.35 2.95
CA THR A 187 -17.84 11.08 2.02
C THR A 187 -19.16 10.94 2.78
N ARG A 188 -20.26 10.63 2.07
CA ARG A 188 -21.53 10.24 2.71
C ARG A 188 -21.46 8.93 3.51
N HIS A 189 -20.36 8.20 3.45
CA HIS A 189 -20.13 7.00 4.25
C HIS A 189 -19.03 7.27 5.29
N ASP A 190 -19.33 7.10 6.58
CA ASP A 190 -18.47 7.54 7.69
C ASP A 190 -17.08 6.89 7.71
N LYS A 191 -16.94 5.69 7.13
CA LYS A 191 -15.65 4.98 7.03
C LYS A 191 -14.87 5.21 5.73
N ILE A 192 -15.30 6.17 4.90
CA ILE A 192 -14.67 6.43 3.61
C ILE A 192 -14.36 7.93 3.50
N PHE A 193 -13.07 8.23 3.38
CA PHE A 193 -12.55 9.55 3.05
C PHE A 193 -12.22 9.62 1.56
N VAL A 194 -12.21 10.83 1.00
CA VAL A 194 -11.72 11.13 -0.35
C VAL A 194 -10.57 12.12 -0.28
N ALA A 195 -9.50 11.85 -1.02
CA ALA A 195 -8.39 12.77 -1.26
C ALA A 195 -8.76 13.71 -2.42
N GLU A 196 -9.29 14.89 -2.11
CA GLU A 196 -9.94 15.78 -3.09
C GLU A 196 -8.98 16.38 -4.13
N ASN A 197 -7.70 16.50 -3.78
CA ASN A 197 -6.69 17.13 -4.61
C ASN A 197 -5.61 16.13 -5.10
N ALA A 198 -5.86 14.82 -4.99
CA ALA A 198 -4.93 13.79 -5.45
C ALA A 198 -4.58 13.92 -6.95
N SER A 199 -5.51 14.45 -7.76
CA SER A 199 -5.30 14.71 -9.19
C SER A 199 -4.20 15.75 -9.48
N ARG A 200 -3.90 16.66 -8.54
CA ARG A 200 -2.83 17.68 -8.73
C ARG A 200 -1.43 17.08 -8.78
N PHE A 201 -1.28 15.83 -8.36
CA PHE A 201 -0.01 15.13 -8.35
C PHE A 201 0.25 14.35 -9.64
N VAL A 202 -0.67 14.38 -10.62
CA VAL A 202 -0.47 13.76 -11.94
C VAL A 202 0.47 14.65 -12.77
N PRO A 203 1.68 14.16 -13.13
CA PRO A 203 2.59 14.94 -13.96
C PRO A 203 2.09 15.01 -15.41
N PRO A 204 2.33 16.12 -16.13
CA PRO A 204 1.88 16.28 -17.51
C PRO A 204 2.56 15.29 -18.48
N ASP A 205 3.77 14.86 -18.15
CA ASP A 205 4.59 13.90 -18.89
C ASP A 205 4.49 12.46 -18.34
N LEU A 206 3.39 12.12 -17.67
CA LEU A 206 3.19 10.79 -17.06
C LEU A 206 3.44 9.65 -18.05
N ASP A 207 2.91 9.75 -19.28
CA ASP A 207 3.03 8.68 -20.27
C ASP A 207 4.51 8.42 -20.64
N ASP A 208 5.31 9.48 -20.80
CA ASP A 208 6.75 9.39 -21.07
C ASP A 208 7.52 8.82 -19.88
N MET A 209 7.22 9.26 -18.66
CA MET A 209 7.82 8.72 -17.44
C MET A 209 7.54 7.22 -17.27
N ILE A 210 6.33 6.78 -17.62
CA ILE A 210 5.94 5.37 -17.57
C ILE A 210 6.66 4.57 -18.66
N HIS A 211 6.86 5.12 -19.86
CA HIS A 211 7.68 4.49 -20.91
C HIS A 211 9.16 4.34 -20.51
N VAL A 212 9.72 5.31 -19.78
CA VAL A 212 11.07 5.18 -19.20
C VAL A 212 11.12 4.03 -18.20
N LEU A 213 10.12 3.92 -17.31
CA LEU A 213 10.02 2.80 -16.36
C LEU A 213 9.87 1.44 -17.04
N GLU A 214 9.05 1.37 -18.08
CA GLU A 214 8.85 0.16 -18.89
C GLU A 214 10.16 -0.28 -19.56
N THR A 215 10.90 0.67 -20.14
CA THR A 215 12.20 0.41 -20.78
C THR A 215 13.20 -0.11 -19.75
N ALA A 216 13.30 0.55 -18.59
CA ALA A 216 14.18 0.12 -17.50
C ALA A 216 13.82 -1.29 -16.99
N ALA A 217 12.53 -1.59 -16.88
CA ALA A 217 12.04 -2.91 -16.49
C ALA A 217 12.39 -3.99 -17.54
N SER A 218 12.24 -3.69 -18.84
CA SER A 218 12.60 -4.63 -19.92
C SER A 218 14.09 -5.00 -19.93
N GLN A 219 14.93 -4.08 -19.44
CA GLN A 219 16.38 -4.27 -19.32
C GLN A 219 16.79 -4.83 -17.95
N SER A 220 15.83 -5.06 -17.04
CA SER A 220 16.08 -5.46 -15.65
C SER A 220 17.04 -4.50 -14.89
N ASP A 221 17.03 -3.21 -15.24
CA ASP A 221 17.88 -2.20 -14.60
C ASP A 221 17.21 -1.64 -13.35
N ALA A 222 17.50 -2.27 -12.20
CA ALA A 222 17.00 -1.85 -10.89
C ALA A 222 17.35 -0.40 -10.54
N THR A 223 18.52 0.09 -10.95
CA THR A 223 18.97 1.45 -10.63
C THR A 223 18.17 2.47 -11.43
N ALA A 224 17.97 2.21 -12.72
CA ALA A 224 17.12 3.05 -13.56
C ALA A 224 15.65 3.02 -13.11
N ILE A 225 15.13 1.88 -12.64
CA ILE A 225 13.77 1.79 -12.08
C ILE A 225 13.64 2.66 -10.83
N ILE A 226 14.56 2.54 -9.86
CA ILE A 226 14.50 3.35 -8.63
C ILE A 226 14.58 4.84 -8.96
N ARG A 227 15.46 5.23 -9.90
CA ARG A 227 15.55 6.62 -10.36
C ARG A 227 14.26 7.09 -11.03
N GLY A 228 13.70 6.29 -11.93
CA GLY A 228 12.44 6.61 -12.62
C GLY A 228 11.27 6.75 -11.64
N LEU A 229 11.17 5.85 -10.66
CA LEU A 229 10.16 5.93 -9.60
C LEU A 229 10.34 7.18 -8.75
N LYS A 230 11.58 7.58 -8.43
CA LYS A 230 11.87 8.79 -7.66
C LYS A 230 11.52 10.07 -8.44
N SER A 231 11.73 10.07 -9.75
CA SER A 231 11.33 11.18 -10.62
C SER A 231 9.81 11.29 -10.74
N LEU A 232 9.12 10.16 -10.87
CA LEU A 232 7.66 10.11 -10.99
C LEU A 232 6.94 10.40 -9.67
N ILE A 233 7.52 9.96 -8.55
CA ILE A 233 6.93 10.04 -7.20
C ILE A 233 7.94 10.73 -6.29
N PRO A 234 7.93 12.08 -6.21
CA PRO A 234 8.90 12.84 -5.44
C PRO A 234 8.98 12.42 -3.96
N GLU A 235 7.85 12.01 -3.37
CA GLU A 235 7.73 11.53 -1.99
C GLU A 235 8.32 10.12 -1.76
N TYR A 236 8.66 9.37 -2.81
CA TYR A 236 9.25 8.03 -2.70
C TYR A 236 10.62 8.08 -2.05
N THR A 237 10.78 7.54 -0.83
CA THR A 237 12.05 7.56 -0.10
C THR A 237 12.49 6.14 0.21
N PRO A 238 13.26 5.48 -0.70
CA PRO A 238 13.63 4.09 -0.53
C PRO A 238 14.42 3.86 0.75
N LEU A 239 13.91 2.97 1.62
CA LEU A 239 14.62 2.58 2.84
C LEU A 239 15.54 1.39 2.54
N SER A 240 16.84 1.57 2.76
CA SER A 240 17.78 0.45 2.84
C SER A 240 17.64 -0.23 4.20
N SER A 241 18.02 -1.51 4.28
CA SER A 241 17.97 -2.31 5.51
C SER A 241 18.75 -1.70 6.70
N ASP A 242 19.66 -0.76 6.45
CA ASP A 242 20.50 -0.10 7.47
C ASP A 242 19.94 1.21 8.02
N THR A 243 18.79 1.69 7.52
CA THR A 243 18.22 2.97 7.98
C THR A 243 17.14 2.76 9.03
N ALA A 244 17.56 2.58 10.28
CA ALA A 244 16.68 2.75 11.44
C ALA A 244 16.32 4.24 11.58
N VAL A 245 15.20 4.66 10.98
CA VAL A 245 14.68 6.02 11.15
C VAL A 245 14.03 6.12 12.53
N SER A 246 14.57 7.02 13.36
CA SER A 246 14.01 7.40 14.67
C SER A 246 12.67 8.13 14.50
N PRO A 247 11.62 7.81 15.27
CA PRO A 247 10.33 8.44 15.09
C PRO A 247 10.20 9.73 15.93
N PHE A 248 9.52 10.72 15.34
CA PHE A 248 8.93 11.93 15.92
C PHE A 248 9.82 13.18 16.13
N THR A 249 9.52 14.22 15.33
CA THR A 249 9.43 15.60 15.86
C THR A 249 7.93 15.89 16.00
N PRO A 250 7.41 16.20 17.20
CA PRO A 250 6.01 16.57 17.36
C PRO A 250 5.76 17.94 16.72
N LEU A 251 4.65 18.06 15.98
CA LEU A 251 4.09 19.35 15.60
C LEU A 251 3.74 20.11 16.89
N THR A 252 4.50 21.13 17.22
CA THR A 252 4.12 22.13 18.22
C THR A 252 3.11 23.10 17.63
N ASN A 253 2.11 23.45 18.46
CA ASN A 253 0.96 24.34 18.22
C ASN A 253 1.18 25.52 17.26
#